data_AF-A0A067PPT5-F1
#
_entry.id   AF-A0A067PPT5-F1
#
_cell.length_a   1.000
_cell.length_b   1.000
_cell.length_c   1.000
_cell.angle_alpha   90.00
_cell.angle_beta   90.00
_cell.angle_gamma   90.00
#
_symmetry.space_group_name_H-M   'P 1'
#
loop_
_entity.id
_entity.type
_entity.pdbx_description
1 polymer ?
#
loop_
_entity_poly.entity_id
_entity_poly.type
_entity_poly.pdbx_seq_one_letter_code
_entity_poly.pdbx_strand_id
1 'polypeptide(L)'
;MYVSHPPNSRQLGADTPSPEPLGFPRVVRPRNGGQTSRGGTVSSYALASGVKLDDGTGASGKTISAYSTGGGKTFALSEDSPFLGRLAGGGTRAEVYGTSRYGSGYPYGDYGTYVDDRPFPFLFYPIPIYPDYYGSDVYANLNATQRPGGEITVAIIIPQASIPSREIYRIIGDQTSVSSVISSLISSCSVQNTSITPFNSSSDIGVYPLPEQIIQWYRASSFGLSLDTYNNSASLPSNMPPSNSTPALPPNADTPLPLGLNQTWLQCINTTIGASLPLADPPRKTDVIEIVSLVLNSLGVTTIGIILIWVFVVKVRRGEVQWVEWVRQKFEVIKAKLDERKRTKRERLGKKKIRAKRQYSKLEEASGNNETEGRVATTPLAPGSGGESS
;
A
#
# COMPACT_ATOMS: atom_id res chain seq x y z
N MET A 1 -49.03 -11.46 41.49
CA MET A 1 -49.57 -12.83 41.54
C MET A 1 -49.63 -13.37 40.13
N TYR A 2 -48.64 -14.16 39.73
CA TYR A 2 -48.68 -14.96 38.52
C TYR A 2 -48.05 -16.31 38.86
N VAL A 3 -48.81 -17.36 38.58
CA VAL A 3 -48.59 -18.74 39.00
C VAL A 3 -47.57 -19.39 38.07
N SER A 4 -46.60 -20.04 38.70
CA SER A 4 -45.50 -20.82 38.15
C SER A 4 -45.97 -22.19 37.63
N HIS A 5 -45.44 -22.62 36.49
CA HIS A 5 -45.41 -24.02 36.05
C HIS A 5 -43.96 -24.41 35.71
N PRO A 6 -43.44 -25.56 36.18
CA PRO A 6 -42.07 -26.01 35.89
C PRO A 6 -42.02 -26.98 34.70
N PRO A 7 -40.93 -27.01 33.91
CA PRO A 7 -40.68 -28.12 33.02
C PRO A 7 -39.70 -29.13 33.65
N ASN A 8 -40.29 -30.28 34.00
CA ASN A 8 -39.87 -31.65 33.69
C ASN A 8 -38.37 -31.92 33.44
N SER A 9 -37.78 -32.64 34.38
CA SER A 9 -36.49 -33.34 34.30
C SER A 9 -36.59 -34.61 33.46
N ARG A 10 -35.79 -34.71 32.40
CA ARG A 10 -35.45 -35.99 31.75
C ARG A 10 -33.94 -36.13 31.67
N GLN A 11 -33.45 -37.16 32.37
CA GLN A 11 -32.14 -37.76 32.21
C GLN A 11 -32.05 -38.45 30.85
N LEU A 12 -31.02 -38.09 30.08
CA LEU A 12 -30.31 -38.94 29.10
C LEU A 12 -28.85 -38.49 29.25
N GLY A 13 -27.92 -39.35 29.66
CA GLY A 13 -27.53 -40.55 28.93
C GLY A 13 -26.18 -40.22 28.32
N ALA A 14 -25.12 -40.54 29.06
CA ALA A 14 -23.73 -40.36 28.65
C ALA A 14 -23.40 -41.30 27.49
N ASP A 15 -22.86 -40.77 26.41
CA ASP A 15 -22.07 -41.51 25.42
C ASP A 15 -20.98 -40.59 24.89
N THR A 16 -19.78 -40.76 25.47
CA THR A 16 -18.52 -40.16 25.04
C THR A 16 -17.91 -41.05 23.95
N PRO A 17 -17.70 -40.57 22.71
CA PRO A 17 -16.86 -41.28 21.76
C PRO A 17 -15.38 -40.91 22.00
N SER A 18 -14.60 -41.96 22.24
CA SER A 18 -13.13 -41.98 22.29
C SER A 18 -12.50 -41.33 21.04
N PRO A 19 -11.40 -40.58 21.17
CA PRO A 19 -10.67 -40.06 20.01
C PRO A 19 -9.88 -41.18 19.31
N GLU A 20 -10.15 -41.39 18.03
CA GLU A 20 -9.33 -42.22 17.14
C GLU A 20 -7.95 -41.56 16.88
N PRO A 21 -6.89 -42.36 16.70
CA PRO A 21 -5.53 -41.87 16.49
C PRO A 21 -5.34 -41.30 15.08
N LEU A 22 -4.64 -40.16 15.02
CA LEU A 22 -4.21 -39.45 13.81
C LEU A 22 -3.44 -40.37 12.85
N GLY A 23 -4.09 -40.74 11.75
CA GLY A 23 -3.48 -41.36 10.59
C GLY A 23 -2.75 -40.32 9.73
N PHE A 24 -1.45 -40.49 9.58
CA PHE A 24 -0.61 -39.73 8.65
C PHE A 24 -1.04 -39.98 7.20
N PRO A 25 -1.31 -38.94 6.38
CA PRO A 25 -1.52 -39.15 4.95
C PRO A 25 -0.20 -39.50 4.26
N ARG A 26 -0.21 -40.63 3.53
CA ARG A 26 0.83 -41.04 2.59
C ARG A 26 1.07 -39.96 1.54
N VAL A 27 2.34 -39.66 1.33
CA VAL A 27 2.86 -38.89 0.19
C VAL A 27 2.53 -39.62 -1.11
N VAL A 28 1.55 -39.10 -1.85
CA VAL A 28 1.34 -39.43 -3.26
C VAL A 28 2.03 -38.34 -4.08
N ARG A 29 3.04 -38.71 -4.86
CA ARG A 29 3.70 -37.84 -5.84
C ARG A 29 2.88 -37.81 -7.15
N PRO A 30 2.42 -36.65 -7.64
CA PRO A 30 2.13 -36.46 -9.04
C PRO A 30 3.37 -36.04 -9.81
N ARG A 31 3.42 -36.57 -11.02
CA ARG A 31 4.49 -36.55 -12.01
C ARG A 31 4.37 -35.27 -12.86
N ASN A 32 5.51 -34.64 -13.13
CA ASN A 32 5.83 -33.66 -14.17
C ASN A 32 4.68 -33.13 -15.06
N GLY A 33 4.48 -31.81 -15.01
CA GLY A 33 3.86 -31.00 -16.07
C GLY A 33 4.21 -29.54 -15.81
N GLY A 34 5.10 -28.98 -16.62
CA GLY A 34 5.76 -27.70 -16.33
C GLY A 34 4.89 -26.47 -16.48
N GLN A 35 5.19 -25.45 -15.69
CA GLN A 35 5.36 -24.06 -16.13
C GLN A 35 6.07 -23.30 -15.00
N THR A 36 7.16 -22.62 -15.36
CA THR A 36 8.02 -21.85 -14.48
C THR A 36 7.30 -20.60 -13.95
N SER A 37 6.75 -20.69 -12.74
CA SER A 37 6.37 -19.53 -11.94
C SER A 37 7.61 -19.02 -11.19
N ARG A 38 8.18 -17.93 -11.69
CA ARG A 38 9.22 -17.18 -10.98
C ARG A 38 8.58 -16.57 -9.73
N GLY A 39 8.99 -17.06 -8.56
CA GLY A 39 8.76 -16.40 -7.29
C GLY A 39 9.34 -14.99 -7.33
N GLY A 40 8.46 -14.00 -7.29
CA GLY A 40 8.83 -12.60 -7.19
C GLY A 40 9.27 -12.30 -5.76
N THR A 41 10.57 -12.13 -5.56
CA THR A 41 11.11 -11.44 -4.39
C THR A 41 10.47 -10.06 -4.33
N VAL A 42 9.63 -9.81 -3.32
CA VAL A 42 9.00 -8.51 -3.09
C VAL A 42 10.09 -7.53 -2.70
N SER A 43 10.53 -6.79 -3.70
CA SER A 43 11.57 -5.79 -3.61
C SER A 43 10.96 -4.51 -3.07
N SER A 44 11.25 -4.18 -1.82
CA SER A 44 10.67 -3.12 -0.98
C SER A 44 10.98 -1.67 -1.40
N TYR A 45 10.91 -1.37 -2.71
CA TYR A 45 11.17 -0.03 -3.26
C TYR A 45 10.27 0.32 -4.48
N ALA A 46 9.18 -0.41 -4.69
CA ALA A 46 8.48 -0.43 -5.99
C ALA A 46 7.06 0.17 -6.02
N LEU A 47 6.73 1.20 -5.22
CA LEU A 47 5.44 1.92 -5.35
C LEU A 47 5.56 3.38 -5.83
N ALA A 48 6.79 3.84 -6.08
CA ALA A 48 7.02 5.08 -6.85
C ALA A 48 6.79 4.87 -8.36
N SER A 49 6.79 3.62 -8.84
CA SER A 49 6.45 3.27 -10.21
C SER A 49 5.00 2.76 -10.22
N GLY A 50 4.12 3.45 -10.96
CA GLY A 50 2.69 3.19 -10.92
C GLY A 50 2.33 1.71 -11.16
N VAL A 51 1.48 1.17 -10.29
CA VAL A 51 0.92 -0.19 -10.38
C VAL A 51 -0.35 -0.12 -11.23
N LYS A 52 -0.45 -0.97 -12.24
CA LYS A 52 -1.68 -1.09 -13.03
C LYS A 52 -2.74 -1.82 -12.21
N LEU A 53 -3.97 -1.31 -12.26
CA LEU A 53 -5.11 -2.02 -11.69
C LEU A 53 -5.53 -3.19 -12.58
N ASP A 54 -5.93 -4.27 -11.94
CA ASP A 54 -6.41 -5.48 -12.60
C ASP A 54 -7.79 -5.25 -13.23
N ASP A 55 -8.11 -6.02 -14.26
CA ASP A 55 -9.34 -5.88 -15.03
C ASP A 55 -10.59 -6.10 -14.16
N GLY A 56 -10.53 -7.00 -13.17
CA GLY A 56 -11.62 -7.30 -12.23
C GLY A 56 -12.05 -6.16 -11.28
N THR A 57 -11.37 -5.01 -11.35
CA THR A 57 -11.75 -3.81 -10.58
C THR A 57 -12.71 -2.89 -11.35
N GLY A 58 -12.94 -3.16 -12.64
CA GLY A 58 -13.64 -2.28 -13.58
C GLY A 58 -12.96 -0.92 -13.80
N ALA A 59 -11.68 -0.80 -13.42
CA ALA A 59 -10.82 0.36 -13.63
C ALA A 59 -9.60 -0.02 -14.49
N SER A 60 -9.80 -0.91 -15.48
CA SER A 60 -8.73 -1.39 -16.36
C SER A 60 -7.97 -0.23 -17.03
N GLY A 61 -6.65 -0.40 -17.13
CA GLY A 61 -5.74 0.58 -17.73
C GLY A 61 -5.44 1.80 -16.86
N LYS A 62 -6.03 1.92 -15.66
CA LYS A 62 -5.62 2.92 -14.67
C LYS A 62 -4.37 2.45 -13.94
N THR A 63 -3.51 3.40 -13.60
CA THR A 63 -2.37 3.17 -12.71
C THR A 63 -2.60 3.90 -11.40
N ILE A 64 -2.11 3.31 -10.32
CA ILE A 64 -2.06 3.91 -8.99
C ILE A 64 -0.61 4.07 -8.57
N SER A 65 -0.26 5.18 -7.92
CA SER A 65 1.08 5.34 -7.36
C SER A 65 1.06 6.05 -6.02
N ALA A 66 2.03 5.68 -5.17
CA ALA A 66 2.30 6.38 -3.93
C ALA A 66 2.72 7.82 -4.25
N TYR A 67 2.32 8.79 -3.43
CA TYR A 67 2.61 10.22 -3.63
C TYR A 67 2.04 10.83 -4.92
N SER A 68 1.21 10.09 -5.67
CA SER A 68 0.46 10.67 -6.78
C SER A 68 -0.40 11.84 -6.31
N THR A 69 -0.56 12.85 -7.16
CA THR A 69 -1.47 13.97 -6.87
C THR A 69 -2.94 13.56 -6.90
N GLY A 70 -3.25 12.38 -7.45
CA GLY A 70 -4.62 11.98 -7.75
C GLY A 70 -5.22 12.79 -8.90
N GLY A 71 -6.56 12.84 -8.94
CA GLY A 71 -7.35 13.63 -9.86
C GLY A 71 -7.79 12.87 -11.11
N GLY A 72 -7.79 13.57 -12.25
CA GLY A 72 -8.36 13.07 -13.50
C GLY A 72 -9.86 13.30 -13.59
N LYS A 73 -10.48 12.74 -14.63
CA LYS A 73 -11.94 12.77 -14.79
C LYS A 73 -12.56 11.58 -14.06
N THR A 74 -13.74 11.80 -13.48
CA THR A 74 -14.59 10.72 -13.01
C THR A 74 -15.01 9.84 -14.19
N PHE A 75 -15.22 8.54 -13.92
CA PHE A 75 -15.69 7.57 -14.91
C PHE A 75 -16.59 6.54 -14.24
N ALA A 76 -17.46 5.88 -15.01
CA ALA A 76 -18.26 4.76 -14.52
C ALA A 76 -17.42 3.47 -14.58
N LEU A 77 -17.48 2.66 -13.53
CA LEU A 77 -16.84 1.34 -13.50
C LEU A 77 -17.48 0.41 -14.56
N SER A 78 -16.65 -0.40 -15.23
CA SER A 78 -17.10 -1.38 -16.24
C SER A 78 -17.81 -2.59 -15.61
N GLU A 79 -18.33 -3.46 -16.48
CA GLU A 79 -19.04 -4.70 -16.11
C GLU A 79 -18.17 -5.69 -15.34
N ASP A 80 -16.84 -5.54 -15.40
CA ASP A 80 -15.89 -6.36 -14.66
C ASP A 80 -15.85 -6.03 -13.16
N SER A 81 -16.37 -4.87 -12.76
CA SER A 81 -16.48 -4.49 -11.35
C SER A 81 -17.73 -5.09 -10.71
N PRO A 82 -17.69 -5.49 -9.43
CA PRO A 82 -18.89 -5.79 -8.64
C PRO A 82 -19.84 -4.58 -8.51
N PHE A 83 -19.39 -3.38 -8.90
CA PHE A 83 -20.10 -2.12 -8.77
C PHE A 83 -20.29 -1.41 -10.11
N LEU A 84 -20.68 -2.17 -11.14
CA LEU A 84 -20.99 -1.68 -12.48
C LEU A 84 -21.77 -0.35 -12.44
N GLY A 85 -21.26 0.64 -13.18
CA GLY A 85 -21.92 1.93 -13.34
C GLY A 85 -21.66 2.93 -12.21
N ARG A 86 -21.15 2.51 -11.03
CA ARG A 86 -20.77 3.46 -9.97
C ARG A 86 -19.64 4.35 -10.46
N LEU A 87 -19.71 5.63 -10.12
CA LEU A 87 -18.69 6.61 -10.48
C LEU A 87 -17.43 6.39 -9.66
N ALA A 88 -16.26 6.52 -10.28
CA ALA A 88 -14.97 6.38 -9.64
C ALA A 88 -13.93 7.40 -10.19
N GLY A 89 -12.87 7.64 -9.42
CA GLY A 89 -11.76 8.54 -9.77
C GLY A 89 -12.04 10.02 -9.51
N GLY A 90 -11.15 10.91 -9.94
CA GLY A 90 -11.32 12.36 -9.80
C GLY A 90 -10.94 12.94 -8.44
N GLY A 91 -10.88 12.13 -7.37
CA GLY A 91 -10.39 12.55 -6.06
C GLY A 91 -8.90 12.87 -6.08
N THR A 92 -8.53 13.97 -5.41
CA THR A 92 -7.16 14.49 -5.34
C THR A 92 -6.50 14.25 -3.99
N ARG A 93 -5.18 14.38 -3.93
CA ARG A 93 -4.41 14.29 -2.69
C ARG A 93 -4.89 15.28 -1.62
N ALA A 94 -5.36 16.45 -2.01
CA ALA A 94 -5.86 17.46 -1.08
C ALA A 94 -7.15 17.01 -0.37
N GLU A 95 -7.90 16.10 -0.97
CA GLU A 95 -9.20 15.60 -0.49
C GLU A 95 -9.07 14.25 0.21
N VAL A 96 -7.84 13.76 0.40
CA VAL A 96 -7.57 12.40 0.92
C VAL A 96 -8.00 12.23 2.38
N TYR A 97 -8.01 13.31 3.17
CA TYR A 97 -8.31 13.27 4.60
C TYR A 97 -9.83 13.29 4.84
N GLY A 98 -10.32 12.33 5.61
CA GLY A 98 -11.67 12.32 6.19
C GLY A 98 -11.68 12.83 7.63
N THR A 99 -12.51 12.22 8.47
CA THR A 99 -12.58 12.44 9.92
C THR A 99 -12.46 11.09 10.65
N SER A 100 -12.69 11.05 11.97
CA SER A 100 -12.82 9.80 12.74
C SER A 100 -14.11 9.02 12.42
N ARG A 101 -15.03 9.61 11.64
CA ARG A 101 -16.32 9.00 11.31
C ARG A 101 -16.28 8.27 9.98
N TYR A 102 -16.86 7.09 10.00
CA TYR A 102 -17.02 6.28 8.81
C TYR A 102 -17.93 6.98 7.79
N GLY A 103 -17.62 6.83 6.50
CA GLY A 103 -18.32 7.54 5.43
C GLY A 103 -17.84 8.98 5.18
N SER A 104 -16.84 9.47 5.94
CA SER A 104 -16.24 10.79 5.70
C SER A 104 -15.19 10.78 4.58
N GLY A 105 -14.79 11.97 4.12
CA GLY A 105 -13.69 12.14 3.16
C GLY A 105 -14.08 11.94 1.69
N TYR A 106 -15.35 12.15 1.35
CA TYR A 106 -15.84 12.15 -0.03
C TYR A 106 -15.79 13.57 -0.63
N PRO A 107 -14.99 13.83 -1.68
CA PRO A 107 -15.00 15.12 -2.37
C PRO A 107 -16.26 15.37 -3.22
N TYR A 108 -16.99 14.31 -3.56
CA TYR A 108 -18.22 14.39 -4.32
C TYR A 108 -19.12 13.18 -4.03
N GLY A 109 -20.40 13.30 -4.39
CA GLY A 109 -21.39 12.24 -4.24
C GLY A 109 -21.78 11.92 -2.80
N ASP A 110 -21.80 12.95 -1.94
CA ASP A 110 -22.27 12.84 -0.56
C ASP A 110 -23.80 12.87 -0.53
N TYR A 111 -24.40 11.70 -0.74
CA TYR A 111 -25.86 11.51 -0.73
C TYR A 111 -26.28 10.72 0.52
N GLY A 112 -26.29 11.40 1.68
CA GLY A 112 -26.80 10.85 2.93
C GLY A 112 -25.71 10.49 3.94
N THR A 113 -25.94 9.47 4.77
CA THR A 113 -25.02 9.02 5.82
C THR A 113 -24.34 7.69 5.50
N TYR A 114 -24.93 6.83 4.68
CA TYR A 114 -24.46 5.47 4.36
C TYR A 114 -23.57 5.46 3.11
N VAL A 115 -22.71 4.44 2.99
CA VAL A 115 -21.68 4.36 1.94
C VAL A 115 -22.02 3.44 0.77
N ASP A 116 -23.06 2.61 0.87
CA ASP A 116 -23.45 1.55 -0.07
C ASP A 116 -23.76 2.04 -1.50
N ASP A 117 -24.18 3.29 -1.69
CA ASP A 117 -24.51 3.89 -3.00
C ASP A 117 -23.61 5.08 -3.42
N ARG A 118 -22.57 5.39 -2.65
CA ARG A 118 -21.64 6.50 -2.95
C ARG A 118 -20.71 6.25 -4.14
N PRO A 119 -20.05 7.26 -4.72
CA PRO A 119 -18.97 7.00 -5.68
C PRO A 119 -17.71 6.42 -5.03
N PHE A 120 -16.68 6.09 -5.82
CA PHE A 120 -15.32 5.76 -5.35
C PHE A 120 -14.29 6.79 -5.83
N PRO A 121 -14.23 7.99 -5.21
CA PRO A 121 -13.39 9.10 -5.67
C PRO A 121 -11.91 8.75 -5.85
N PHE A 122 -11.44 7.77 -5.09
CA PHE A 122 -10.05 7.33 -5.09
C PHE A 122 -9.86 5.93 -5.69
N LEU A 123 -10.87 5.37 -6.35
CA LEU A 123 -10.96 3.99 -6.86
C LEU A 123 -11.11 2.90 -5.80
N PHE A 124 -10.52 3.07 -4.61
CA PHE A 124 -10.58 2.08 -3.54
C PHE A 124 -11.94 2.06 -2.84
N TYR A 125 -12.36 0.86 -2.41
CA TYR A 125 -13.66 0.65 -1.78
C TYR A 125 -13.61 0.83 -0.26
N PRO A 126 -14.68 1.34 0.38
CA PRO A 126 -14.77 1.47 1.82
C PRO A 126 -14.49 0.15 2.56
N ILE A 127 -13.96 0.24 3.78
CA ILE A 127 -13.61 -0.94 4.59
C ILE A 127 -14.82 -1.37 5.43
N PRO A 128 -15.34 -2.60 5.30
CA PRO A 128 -16.41 -3.14 6.13
C PRO A 128 -15.89 -3.47 7.53
N ILE A 129 -15.60 -2.42 8.31
CA ILE A 129 -14.90 -2.50 9.59
C ILE A 129 -15.73 -3.20 10.68
N TYR A 130 -17.06 -3.15 10.57
CA TYR A 130 -18.00 -3.76 11.51
C TYR A 130 -19.27 -4.19 10.75
N PRO A 131 -19.93 -5.31 11.12
CA PRO A 131 -21.16 -5.75 10.46
C PRO A 131 -22.28 -4.71 10.53
N ASP A 132 -23.08 -4.60 9.46
CA ASP A 132 -24.22 -3.68 9.35
C ASP A 132 -23.85 -2.20 9.51
N TYR A 133 -22.55 -1.85 9.45
CA TYR A 133 -22.07 -0.53 9.80
C TYR A 133 -22.07 0.40 8.57
N TYR A 134 -22.98 1.38 8.57
CA TYR A 134 -23.17 2.41 7.55
C TYR A 134 -23.36 1.85 6.13
N GLY A 135 -23.96 0.66 6.00
CA GLY A 135 -24.16 -0.02 4.71
C GLY A 135 -22.87 -0.60 4.12
N SER A 136 -21.84 -0.81 4.94
CA SER A 136 -20.56 -1.30 4.44
C SER A 136 -20.55 -2.78 4.04
N ASP A 137 -21.60 -3.55 4.33
CA ASP A 137 -21.68 -4.99 4.08
C ASP A 137 -21.64 -5.35 2.59
N VAL A 138 -22.03 -4.41 1.72
CA VAL A 138 -21.86 -4.54 0.27
C VAL A 138 -20.39 -4.72 -0.14
N TYR A 139 -19.44 -4.36 0.74
CA TYR A 139 -18.00 -4.51 0.55
C TYR A 139 -17.37 -5.69 1.28
N ALA A 140 -18.13 -6.41 2.13
CA ALA A 140 -17.62 -7.46 3.01
C ALA A 140 -17.20 -8.73 2.26
N ASN A 141 -17.94 -9.10 1.23
CA ASN A 141 -17.77 -10.38 0.52
C ASN A 141 -16.94 -10.25 -0.77
N LEU A 142 -16.15 -9.19 -0.91
CA LEU A 142 -15.29 -8.99 -2.07
C LEU A 142 -13.97 -9.73 -1.92
N ASN A 143 -13.59 -10.48 -2.96
CA ASN A 143 -12.30 -11.17 -2.99
C ASN A 143 -11.14 -10.21 -3.31
N ALA A 144 -9.90 -10.70 -3.17
CA ALA A 144 -8.68 -9.91 -3.39
C ALA A 144 -8.58 -9.34 -4.83
N THR A 145 -9.15 -10.01 -5.83
CA THR A 145 -9.11 -9.56 -7.24
C THR A 145 -10.19 -8.53 -7.58
N GLN A 146 -11.28 -8.52 -6.82
CA GLN A 146 -12.38 -7.57 -6.98
C GLN A 146 -12.07 -6.24 -6.30
N ARG A 147 -11.23 -6.25 -5.26
CA ARG A 147 -10.82 -5.04 -4.54
C ARG A 147 -9.57 -4.42 -5.17
N PRO A 148 -9.62 -3.13 -5.58
CA PRO A 148 -8.41 -2.41 -5.93
C PRO A 148 -7.38 -2.47 -4.81
N GLY A 149 -6.16 -2.91 -5.14
CA GLY A 149 -5.06 -3.03 -4.18
C GLY A 149 -5.02 -4.31 -3.35
N GLY A 150 -5.97 -5.24 -3.55
CA GLY A 150 -5.94 -6.57 -2.93
C GLY A 150 -6.88 -6.73 -1.73
N GLU A 151 -6.66 -7.79 -0.97
CA GLU A 151 -7.39 -8.08 0.27
C GLU A 151 -7.23 -6.97 1.31
N ILE A 152 -8.18 -6.89 2.26
CA ILE A 152 -8.09 -5.95 3.38
C ILE A 152 -7.10 -6.51 4.39
N THR A 153 -6.18 -5.67 4.83
CA THR A 153 -5.13 -6.02 5.77
C THR A 153 -5.00 -4.98 6.87
N VAL A 154 -4.43 -5.41 8.00
CA VAL A 154 -4.10 -4.59 9.15
C VAL A 154 -2.62 -4.74 9.48
N ALA A 155 -2.00 -3.64 9.89
CA ALA A 155 -0.66 -3.64 10.46
C ALA A 155 -0.59 -2.76 11.70
N ILE A 156 0.20 -3.20 12.67
CA ILE A 156 0.52 -2.42 13.87
C ILE A 156 1.67 -1.45 13.51
N ILE A 157 1.57 -0.20 13.96
CA ILE A 157 2.64 0.78 13.85
C ILE A 157 3.41 0.79 15.18
N ILE A 158 4.65 0.29 15.12
CA ILE A 158 5.53 0.23 16.30
C ILE A 158 6.61 1.30 16.16
N PRO A 159 6.76 2.21 17.12
CA PRO A 159 7.84 3.19 17.12
C PRO A 159 9.20 2.51 17.29
N GLN A 160 10.26 3.06 16.70
CA GLN A 160 11.62 2.68 17.09
C GLN A 160 11.88 3.04 18.56
N ALA A 161 12.82 2.32 19.21
CA ALA A 161 13.13 2.49 20.63
C ALA A 161 13.54 3.92 21.04
N SER A 162 13.98 4.74 20.09
CA SER A 162 14.32 6.16 20.28
C SER A 162 13.10 7.07 20.45
N ILE A 163 11.89 6.61 20.11
CA ILE A 163 10.65 7.37 20.24
C ILE A 163 9.91 6.87 21.50
N PRO A 164 9.76 7.71 22.54
CA PRO A 164 9.03 7.35 23.75
C PRO A 164 7.53 7.43 23.48
N SER A 165 6.96 6.36 22.94
CA SER A 165 5.53 6.21 22.71
C SER A 165 5.08 4.85 23.23
N ARG A 166 3.99 4.84 24.00
CA ARG A 166 3.35 3.65 24.56
C ARG A 166 2.04 3.31 23.86
N GLU A 167 1.66 4.15 22.91
CA GLU A 167 0.46 4.05 22.12
C GLU A 167 0.59 2.94 21.07
N ILE A 168 -0.48 2.17 20.90
CA ILE A 168 -0.57 1.17 19.85
C ILE A 168 -1.46 1.77 18.76
N TYR A 169 -0.82 2.17 17.66
CA TYR A 169 -1.52 2.59 16.45
C TYR A 169 -1.64 1.43 15.49
N ARG A 170 -2.73 1.38 14.72
CA ARG A 170 -2.88 0.43 13.61
C ARG A 170 -3.32 1.16 12.37
N ILE A 171 -2.98 0.59 11.23
CA ILE A 171 -3.52 0.99 9.93
C ILE A 171 -4.29 -0.18 9.33
N ILE A 172 -5.36 0.16 8.63
CA ILE A 172 -6.23 -0.78 7.95
C ILE A 172 -6.53 -0.28 6.54
N GLY A 173 -6.47 -1.18 5.55
CA GLY A 173 -6.65 -0.83 4.15
C GLY A 173 -6.44 -2.02 3.23
N ASP A 174 -6.50 -1.80 1.91
CA ASP A 174 -6.05 -2.80 0.95
C ASP A 174 -4.55 -3.10 1.10
N GLN A 175 -4.14 -4.33 0.81
CA GLN A 175 -2.78 -4.83 0.99
C GLN A 175 -1.70 -3.94 0.34
N THR A 176 -1.97 -3.46 -0.87
CA THR A 176 -1.05 -2.58 -1.61
C THR A 176 -0.86 -1.25 -0.89
N SER A 177 -1.95 -0.64 -0.40
CA SER A 177 -1.90 0.62 0.32
C SER A 177 -1.23 0.48 1.68
N VAL A 178 -1.51 -0.58 2.44
CA VAL A 178 -0.84 -0.86 3.73
C VAL A 178 0.65 -1.05 3.52
N SER A 179 1.06 -1.84 2.52
CA SER A 179 2.49 -2.04 2.21
C SER A 179 3.19 -0.74 1.78
N SER A 180 2.51 0.11 1.00
CA SER A 180 3.03 1.42 0.59
C SER A 180 3.28 2.31 1.80
N VAL A 181 2.27 2.43 2.65
CA VAL A 181 2.27 3.31 3.81
C VAL A 181 3.32 2.88 4.84
N ILE A 182 3.44 1.58 5.14
CA ILE A 182 4.48 1.07 6.05
C ILE A 182 5.88 1.45 5.54
N SER A 183 6.13 1.25 4.24
CA SER A 183 7.42 1.60 3.63
C SER A 183 7.74 3.09 3.81
N SER A 184 6.76 3.96 3.62
CA SER A 184 6.89 5.40 3.84
C SER A 184 7.09 5.76 5.32
N LEU A 185 6.33 5.15 6.23
CA LEU A 185 6.43 5.37 7.67
C LEU A 185 7.79 4.94 8.25
N ILE A 186 8.36 3.83 7.77
CA ILE A 186 9.72 3.39 8.15
C ILE A 186 10.73 4.48 7.79
N SER A 187 10.60 5.07 6.60
CA SER A 187 11.56 6.08 6.11
C SER A 187 11.38 7.47 6.72
N SER A 188 10.15 7.86 7.07
CA SER A 188 9.81 9.25 7.45
C SER A 188 9.51 9.43 8.94
N CYS A 189 9.04 8.39 9.63
CA CYS A 189 8.55 8.49 11.01
C CYS A 189 9.22 7.51 11.99
N SER A 190 10.34 6.91 11.59
CA SER A 190 11.09 5.94 12.41
C SER A 190 10.21 4.82 12.96
N VAL A 191 9.35 4.28 12.10
CA VAL A 191 8.52 3.12 12.41
C VAL A 191 9.32 1.84 12.16
N GLN A 192 9.13 0.83 13.00
CA GLN A 192 9.74 -0.49 12.80
C GLN A 192 9.05 -1.23 11.65
N ASN A 193 9.77 -2.15 11.00
CA ASN A 193 9.13 -3.02 10.01
C ASN A 193 8.21 -4.02 10.73
N THR A 194 6.92 -3.99 10.42
CA THR A 194 5.90 -4.82 11.08
C THR A 194 5.21 -5.76 10.12
N SER A 195 4.65 -6.84 10.65
CA SER A 195 3.91 -7.82 9.85
C SER A 195 2.54 -7.26 9.43
N ILE A 196 2.20 -7.47 8.17
CA ILE A 196 0.87 -7.22 7.62
C ILE A 196 0.05 -8.50 7.79
N THR A 197 -1.16 -8.37 8.33
CA THR A 197 -2.07 -9.51 8.58
C THR A 197 -3.39 -9.30 7.86
N PRO A 198 -4.03 -10.36 7.31
CA PRO A 198 -5.38 -10.24 6.76
C PRO A 198 -6.38 -9.75 7.81
N PHE A 199 -7.33 -8.91 7.39
CA PHE A 199 -8.44 -8.45 8.21
C PHE A 199 -9.61 -9.42 8.13
N ASN A 200 -10.26 -9.68 9.27
CA ASN A 200 -11.49 -10.45 9.32
C ASN A 200 -12.49 -9.73 10.24
N SER A 201 -13.55 -9.15 9.67
CA SER A 201 -14.59 -8.43 10.44
C SER A 201 -15.46 -9.36 11.29
N SER A 202 -15.49 -10.67 10.99
CA SER A 202 -16.30 -11.66 11.69
C SER A 202 -15.57 -12.36 12.83
N SER A 203 -14.28 -12.12 13.03
CA SER A 203 -13.55 -12.73 14.13
C SER A 203 -13.78 -11.92 15.40
N ASP A 204 -14.42 -12.52 16.41
CA ASP A 204 -14.60 -11.96 17.77
C ASP A 204 -13.29 -11.72 18.53
N ILE A 205 -12.15 -12.04 17.91
CA ILE A 205 -10.83 -11.81 18.46
C ILE A 205 -10.53 -10.33 18.24
N GLY A 206 -10.48 -9.53 19.31
CA GLY A 206 -10.22 -8.07 19.32
C GLY A 206 -8.83 -7.64 18.82
N VAL A 207 -8.41 -8.18 17.67
CA VAL A 207 -7.13 -7.98 17.00
C VAL A 207 -7.22 -6.84 15.98
N TYR A 208 -8.43 -6.45 15.58
CA TYR A 208 -8.66 -5.47 14.53
C TYR A 208 -9.29 -4.19 15.10
N PRO A 209 -9.05 -3.03 14.47
CA PRO A 209 -9.59 -1.80 14.97
C PRO A 209 -11.12 -1.81 14.88
N LEU A 210 -11.76 -1.44 15.99
CA LEU A 210 -13.19 -1.18 16.08
C LEU A 210 -13.51 0.21 15.53
N PRO A 211 -14.76 0.47 15.11
CA PRO A 211 -15.17 1.80 14.63
C PRO A 211 -14.80 2.95 15.56
N GLU A 212 -14.96 2.78 16.87
CA GLU A 212 -14.66 3.77 17.89
C GLU A 212 -13.16 4.03 18.09
N GLN A 213 -12.30 3.12 17.63
CA GLN A 213 -10.84 3.27 17.74
C GLN A 213 -10.23 4.04 16.56
N ILE A 214 -11.01 4.29 15.50
CA ILE A 214 -10.51 5.02 14.33
C ILE A 214 -10.39 6.51 14.66
N ILE A 215 -9.18 7.04 14.51
CA ILE A 215 -8.89 8.45 14.72
C ILE A 215 -8.91 9.25 13.42
N GLN A 216 -8.69 8.58 12.28
CA GLN A 216 -8.67 9.22 10.98
C GLN A 216 -8.98 8.22 9.86
N TRP A 217 -10.05 8.48 9.11
CA TRP A 217 -10.30 7.86 7.82
C TRP A 217 -9.59 8.63 6.70
N TYR A 218 -9.20 7.91 5.66
CA TYR A 218 -8.62 8.45 4.45
C TYR A 218 -9.30 7.85 3.23
N ARG A 219 -9.20 8.56 2.10
CA ARG A 219 -9.71 8.13 0.80
C ARG A 219 -11.15 7.63 0.90
N ALA A 220 -12.07 8.43 1.42
CA ALA A 220 -13.48 8.05 1.49
C ALA A 220 -13.73 6.74 2.28
N SER A 221 -13.06 6.58 3.43
CA SER A 221 -13.13 5.38 4.31
C SER A 221 -12.58 4.08 3.73
N SER A 222 -11.74 4.15 2.69
CA SER A 222 -11.03 2.99 2.12
C SER A 222 -9.65 2.74 2.74
N PHE A 223 -9.22 3.57 3.69
CA PHE A 223 -8.03 3.38 4.51
C PHE A 223 -8.22 4.08 5.86
N GLY A 224 -7.78 3.48 6.97
CA GLY A 224 -7.97 4.02 8.31
C GLY A 224 -6.71 3.97 9.17
N LEU A 225 -6.56 4.95 10.06
CA LEU A 225 -5.62 4.98 11.18
C LEU A 225 -6.41 4.87 12.49
N SER A 226 -6.04 3.91 13.34
CA SER A 226 -6.63 3.68 14.65
C SER A 226 -5.63 3.87 15.78
N LEU A 227 -6.17 4.08 16.98
CA LEU A 227 -5.47 4.07 18.25
C LEU A 227 -6.21 3.11 19.19
N ASP A 228 -5.56 2.03 19.64
CA ASP A 228 -6.24 0.94 20.38
C ASP A 228 -6.89 1.42 21.69
N THR A 229 -6.32 2.45 22.33
CA THR A 229 -6.83 3.02 23.58
C THR A 229 -7.90 4.10 23.39
N TYR A 230 -8.18 4.48 22.14
CA TYR A 230 -9.17 5.51 21.84
C TYR A 230 -10.57 4.92 21.73
N ASN A 231 -11.55 5.65 22.24
CA ASN A 231 -12.95 5.29 22.17
C ASN A 231 -13.78 6.53 21.83
N ASN A 232 -14.11 6.67 20.55
CA ASN A 232 -15.06 7.67 20.08
C ASN A 232 -16.50 7.19 20.24
N SER A 233 -17.18 7.68 21.27
CA SER A 233 -18.58 7.34 21.51
C SER A 233 -19.49 7.64 20.31
N ALA A 234 -19.21 8.68 19.52
CA ALA A 234 -20.02 9.02 18.34
C ALA A 234 -19.85 8.04 17.17
N SER A 235 -18.78 7.23 17.16
CA SER A 235 -18.52 6.21 16.14
C SER A 235 -18.98 4.81 16.58
N LEU A 236 -19.66 4.68 17.72
CA LEU A 236 -20.19 3.38 18.15
C LEU A 236 -21.28 2.88 17.18
N PRO A 237 -21.34 1.57 16.89
CA PRO A 237 -22.44 0.99 16.10
C PRO A 237 -23.84 1.34 16.62
N SER A 238 -24.01 1.44 17.94
CA SER A 238 -25.28 1.84 18.56
C SER A 238 -25.72 3.29 18.28
N ASN A 239 -24.78 4.14 17.84
CA ASN A 239 -25.01 5.54 17.51
C ASN A 239 -25.06 5.79 16.00
N MET A 240 -24.95 4.73 15.19
CA MET A 240 -25.16 4.80 13.76
C MET A 240 -26.61 5.23 13.45
N PRO A 241 -26.82 6.12 12.45
CA PRO A 241 -28.17 6.48 12.03
C PRO A 241 -28.96 5.25 11.58
N PRO A 242 -30.26 5.13 11.91
CA PRO A 242 -31.08 3.97 11.54
C PRO A 242 -31.38 3.90 10.03
N SER A 243 -31.11 4.96 9.27
CA SER A 243 -31.30 4.99 7.82
C SER A 243 -30.36 6.00 7.15
N ASN A 244 -30.16 5.87 5.84
CA ASN A 244 -29.38 6.81 5.02
C ASN A 244 -29.96 8.24 5.01
N SER A 245 -31.26 8.38 5.29
CA SER A 245 -31.95 9.68 5.32
C SER A 245 -31.85 10.39 6.68
N THR A 246 -31.41 9.67 7.72
CA THR A 246 -31.28 10.22 9.06
C THR A 246 -29.90 10.86 9.22
N PRO A 247 -29.81 12.13 9.67
CA PRO A 247 -28.52 12.78 9.89
C PRO A 247 -27.66 12.01 10.90
N ALA A 248 -26.35 11.98 10.65
CA ALA A 248 -25.38 11.54 11.64
C ALA A 248 -25.38 12.49 12.83
N LEU A 249 -24.81 12.06 13.96
CA LEU A 249 -24.54 12.95 15.08
C LEU A 249 -23.78 14.21 14.61
N PRO A 250 -23.85 15.34 15.31
CA PRO A 250 -23.04 16.50 14.94
C PRO A 250 -21.55 16.26 15.28
N PRO A 251 -20.58 16.88 14.57
CA PRO A 251 -19.13 16.64 14.80
C PRO A 251 -18.65 16.91 16.23
N ASN A 252 -19.29 17.81 16.97
CA ASN A 252 -18.97 18.07 18.38
C ASN A 252 -19.32 16.91 19.33
N ALA A 253 -20.01 15.88 18.85
CA ALA A 253 -20.22 14.63 19.60
C ALA A 253 -18.98 13.72 19.59
N ASP A 254 -17.98 13.99 18.74
CA ASP A 254 -16.75 13.21 18.71
C ASP A 254 -15.96 13.36 20.02
N THR A 255 -15.56 12.24 20.60
CA THR A 255 -14.71 12.22 21.79
C THR A 255 -13.34 12.79 21.43
N PRO A 256 -12.76 13.74 22.18
CA PRO A 256 -11.42 14.25 21.88
C PRO A 256 -10.37 13.15 22.06
N LEU A 257 -9.27 13.25 21.31
CA LEU A 257 -8.13 12.35 21.50
C LEU A 257 -7.60 12.43 22.94
N PRO A 258 -7.10 11.30 23.52
CA PRO A 258 -6.55 11.30 24.86
C PRO A 258 -5.44 12.34 25.05
N LEU A 259 -5.39 12.93 26.24
CA LEU A 259 -4.27 13.77 26.62
C LEU A 259 -3.00 12.92 26.81
N GLY A 260 -1.84 13.47 26.48
CA GLY A 260 -0.56 12.80 26.67
C GLY A 260 -0.03 12.01 25.46
N LEU A 261 -0.77 11.95 24.36
CA LEU A 261 -0.24 11.38 23.11
C LEU A 261 0.96 12.20 22.63
N ASN A 262 1.95 11.51 22.05
CA ASN A 262 3.04 12.15 21.34
C ASN A 262 2.54 12.79 20.04
N GLN A 263 2.10 14.05 20.12
CA GLN A 263 1.48 14.78 19.00
C GLN A 263 2.41 14.92 17.79
N THR A 264 3.71 15.12 18.01
CA THR A 264 4.70 15.21 16.93
C THR A 264 4.77 13.90 16.13
N TRP A 265 4.78 12.76 16.84
CA TRP A 265 4.83 11.46 16.19
C TRP A 265 3.52 11.12 15.49
N LEU A 266 2.37 11.39 16.13
CA LEU A 266 1.06 11.23 15.52
C LEU A 266 0.91 12.09 14.26
N GLN A 267 1.38 13.35 14.28
CA GLN A 267 1.37 14.22 13.12
C GLN A 267 2.26 13.66 11.99
N CYS A 268 3.44 13.12 12.32
CA CYS A 268 4.29 12.44 11.33
C CYS A 268 3.54 11.29 10.66
N ILE A 269 2.92 10.41 11.46
CA ILE A 269 2.15 9.26 10.95
C ILE A 269 1.03 9.76 10.03
N ASN A 270 0.17 10.65 10.52
CA ASN A 270 -1.00 11.14 9.82
C ASN A 270 -0.64 11.79 8.47
N THR A 271 0.36 12.68 8.48
CA THR A 271 0.82 13.38 7.27
C THR A 271 1.49 12.43 6.27
N THR A 272 2.27 11.47 6.77
CA THR A 272 2.93 10.46 5.92
C THR A 272 1.91 9.53 5.27
N ILE A 273 0.88 9.09 5.99
CA ILE A 273 -0.23 8.30 5.43
C ILE A 273 -0.90 9.11 4.31
N GLY A 274 -1.36 10.33 4.62
CA GLY A 274 -2.06 11.16 3.64
C GLY A 274 -1.23 11.41 2.38
N ALA A 275 0.09 11.61 2.51
CA ALA A 275 1.01 11.80 1.38
C ALA A 275 1.29 10.51 0.59
N SER A 276 1.48 9.37 1.26
CA SER A 276 1.99 8.13 0.65
C SER A 276 0.92 7.19 0.14
N LEU A 277 -0.35 7.37 0.53
CA LEU A 277 -1.43 6.50 0.06
C LEU A 277 -1.47 6.42 -1.47
N PRO A 278 -1.52 5.24 -2.09
CA PRO A 278 -1.66 5.13 -3.53
C PRO A 278 -2.93 5.84 -4.01
N LEU A 279 -2.81 6.68 -5.03
CA LEU A 279 -3.94 7.30 -5.72
C LEU A 279 -3.84 7.05 -7.22
N ALA A 280 -4.98 7.13 -7.91
CA ALA A 280 -5.04 7.05 -9.36
C ALA A 280 -4.15 8.12 -9.99
N ASP A 281 -3.28 7.72 -10.91
CA ASP A 281 -2.43 8.67 -11.60
C ASP A 281 -3.28 9.53 -12.54
N PRO A 282 -3.08 10.85 -12.52
CA PRO A 282 -3.73 11.70 -13.50
C PRO A 282 -3.31 11.24 -14.90
N PRO A 283 -4.21 11.36 -15.90
CA PRO A 283 -3.83 11.06 -17.28
C PRO A 283 -2.58 11.87 -17.61
N ARG A 284 -1.56 11.20 -18.17
CA ARG A 284 -0.34 11.88 -18.59
C ARG A 284 -0.75 13.04 -19.49
N LYS A 285 -0.55 14.28 -19.01
CA LYS A 285 -0.53 15.42 -19.91
C LYS A 285 0.64 15.12 -20.82
N THR A 286 0.37 14.64 -22.03
CA THR A 286 1.39 14.61 -23.08
C THR A 286 1.84 16.04 -23.20
N ASP A 287 3.00 16.34 -22.64
CA ASP A 287 3.55 17.68 -22.71
C ASP A 287 3.65 17.99 -24.20
N VAL A 288 3.08 19.12 -24.63
CA VAL A 288 3.05 19.49 -26.05
C VAL A 288 4.48 19.48 -26.61
N ILE A 289 5.47 19.74 -25.74
CA ILE A 289 6.90 19.64 -26.01
C ILE A 289 7.35 18.20 -26.36
N GLU A 290 6.81 17.16 -25.72
CA GLU A 290 7.16 15.76 -26.00
C GLU A 290 6.65 15.33 -27.39
N ILE A 291 5.41 15.72 -27.75
CA ILE A 291 4.84 15.48 -29.09
C ILE A 291 5.61 16.28 -30.16
N VAL A 292 5.90 17.56 -29.90
CA VAL A 292 6.66 18.41 -30.83
C VAL A 292 8.09 17.88 -31.03
N SER A 293 8.72 17.34 -29.98
CA SER A 293 10.05 16.72 -30.10
C SER A 293 10.04 15.44 -30.93
N LEU A 294 8.96 14.65 -30.87
CA LEU A 294 8.83 13.43 -31.67
C LEU A 294 8.62 13.76 -33.15
N VAL A 295 7.80 14.78 -33.44
CA VAL A 295 7.48 15.21 -34.81
C VAL A 295 8.66 15.94 -35.46
N LEU A 296 9.31 16.88 -34.77
CA LEU A 296 10.46 17.62 -35.31
C LEU A 296 11.69 16.73 -35.55
N ASN A 297 11.93 15.73 -34.69
CA ASN A 297 13.02 14.78 -34.90
C ASN A 297 12.75 13.82 -36.06
N SER A 298 11.48 13.46 -36.34
CA SER A 298 11.14 12.59 -37.47
C SER A 298 11.30 13.29 -38.84
N LEU A 299 11.00 14.59 -38.92
CA LEU A 299 11.11 15.37 -40.15
C LEU A 299 12.55 15.82 -40.43
N GLY A 300 13.32 16.17 -39.39
CA GLY A 300 14.73 16.56 -39.55
C GLY A 300 15.63 15.39 -39.99
N VAL A 301 15.43 14.20 -39.43
CA VAL A 301 16.29 13.05 -39.75
C VAL A 301 16.00 12.48 -41.14
N THR A 302 14.73 12.46 -41.56
CA THR A 302 14.33 11.96 -42.89
C THR A 302 14.79 12.91 -44.00
N THR A 303 14.60 14.21 -43.85
CA THR A 303 15.04 15.21 -44.85
C THR A 303 16.56 15.25 -45.00
N ILE A 304 17.31 15.25 -43.90
CA ILE A 304 18.79 15.19 -43.95
C ILE A 304 19.26 13.87 -44.59
N GLY A 305 18.62 12.75 -44.27
CA GLY A 305 18.93 11.45 -44.89
C GLY A 305 18.73 11.46 -46.41
N ILE A 306 17.61 12.00 -46.89
CA ILE A 306 17.31 12.10 -48.33
C ILE A 306 18.33 13.02 -49.04
N ILE A 307 18.69 14.15 -48.45
CA ILE A 307 19.69 15.07 -49.01
C ILE A 307 21.05 14.39 -49.10
N LEU A 308 21.47 13.67 -48.05
CA LEU A 308 22.75 12.95 -48.05
C LEU A 308 22.78 11.84 -49.11
N ILE A 309 21.68 11.10 -49.28
CA ILE A 309 21.56 10.07 -50.33
C ILE A 309 21.61 10.72 -51.73
N TRP A 310 20.91 11.83 -51.93
CA TRP A 310 20.92 12.53 -53.21
C TRP A 310 22.32 13.07 -53.56
N VAL A 311 23.00 13.72 -52.61
CA VAL A 311 24.39 14.19 -52.78
C VAL A 311 25.33 13.03 -53.09
N PHE A 312 25.16 11.88 -52.40
CA PHE A 312 25.92 10.67 -52.67
C PHE A 312 25.72 10.17 -54.10
N VAL A 313 24.47 10.07 -54.57
CA VAL A 313 24.15 9.61 -55.94
C VAL A 313 24.71 10.57 -57.00
N VAL A 314 24.61 11.88 -56.78
CA VAL A 314 25.14 12.89 -57.72
C VAL A 314 26.67 12.82 -57.80
N LYS A 315 27.36 12.67 -56.67
CA LYS A 315 28.82 12.59 -56.64
C LYS A 315 29.36 11.29 -57.23
N VAL A 316 28.71 10.16 -56.99
CA VAL A 316 29.07 8.87 -57.59
C VAL A 316 28.90 8.92 -59.12
N ARG A 317 27.83 9.54 -59.63
CA ARG A 317 27.63 9.71 -61.08
C ARG A 317 28.68 10.60 -61.76
N ARG A 318 29.29 11.54 -61.03
CA ARG A 318 30.36 12.41 -61.55
C ARG A 318 31.75 11.76 -61.53
N GLY A 319 31.88 10.52 -61.07
CA GLY A 319 33.17 9.80 -61.11
C GLY A 319 34.23 10.34 -60.14
N GLU A 320 33.85 11.13 -59.14
CA GLU A 320 34.77 11.68 -58.13
C GLU A 320 35.11 10.61 -57.07
N VAL A 321 35.97 9.65 -57.43
CA VAL A 321 36.41 8.55 -56.55
C VAL A 321 37.12 9.06 -55.28
N GLN A 322 37.75 10.24 -55.32
CA GLN A 322 38.43 10.85 -54.16
C GLN A 322 37.49 11.16 -52.98
N TRP A 323 36.21 11.42 -53.24
CA TRP A 323 35.27 11.76 -52.17
C TRP A 323 34.88 10.53 -51.33
N VAL A 324 34.84 9.34 -51.94
CA VAL A 324 34.51 8.08 -51.24
C VAL A 324 35.57 7.75 -50.19
N GLU A 325 36.86 7.91 -50.52
CA GLU A 325 37.95 7.68 -49.57
C GLU A 325 37.98 8.74 -48.44
N TRP A 326 37.65 10.00 -48.75
CA TRP A 326 37.51 11.04 -47.73
C TRP A 326 36.37 10.74 -46.73
N VAL A 327 35.21 10.27 -47.23
CA VAL A 327 34.08 9.86 -46.37
C VAL A 327 34.44 8.65 -45.52
N ARG A 328 35.12 7.66 -46.10
CA ARG A 328 35.60 6.47 -45.38
C ARG A 328 36.54 6.85 -44.24
N GLN A 329 37.50 7.74 -44.50
CA GLN A 329 38.44 8.23 -43.49
C GLN A 329 37.73 9.00 -42.36
N LYS A 330 36.75 9.86 -42.69
CA LYS A 330 35.96 10.57 -41.68
C LYS A 330 35.07 9.64 -40.85
N PHE A 331 34.51 8.61 -41.47
CA PHE A 331 33.69 7.63 -40.77
C PHE A 331 34.50 6.86 -39.71
N GLU A 332 35.73 6.45 -40.05
CA GLU A 332 36.61 5.77 -39.09
C GLU A 332 37.01 6.67 -37.91
N VAL A 333 37.24 7.97 -38.14
CA VAL A 333 37.51 8.94 -37.06
C VAL A 333 36.29 9.09 -36.13
N ILE A 334 35.07 9.14 -36.69
CA ILE A 334 33.84 9.23 -35.89
C ILE A 334 33.62 7.94 -35.09
N LYS A 335 33.84 6.79 -35.71
CA LYS A 335 33.75 5.47 -35.07
C LYS A 335 34.72 5.36 -33.89
N ALA A 336 35.97 5.79 -34.07
CA ALA A 336 36.97 5.83 -33.02
C ALA A 336 36.55 6.73 -31.84
N LYS A 337 36.03 7.94 -32.11
CA LYS A 337 35.51 8.83 -31.07
C LYS A 337 34.31 8.23 -30.32
N LEU A 338 33.44 7.52 -31.03
CA LEU A 338 32.29 6.85 -30.42
C LEU A 338 32.73 5.73 -29.47
N ASP A 339 33.72 4.93 -29.88
CA ASP A 339 34.25 3.84 -29.08
C ASP A 339 35.04 4.34 -27.86
N GLU A 340 35.76 5.47 -27.97
CA GLU A 340 36.38 6.15 -26.84
C GLU A 340 35.34 6.63 -25.81
N ARG A 341 34.23 7.20 -26.28
CA ARG A 341 33.10 7.61 -25.42
C ARG A 341 32.44 6.41 -24.72
N LYS A 342 32.32 5.28 -25.42
CA LYS A 342 31.80 4.03 -24.83
C LYS A 342 32.74 3.48 -23.75
N ARG A 343 34.06 3.51 -23.97
CA ARG A 343 35.05 3.10 -22.97
C ARG A 343 35.00 3.96 -21.72
N THR A 344 35.02 5.28 -21.86
CA THR A 344 34.92 6.21 -20.71
C THR A 344 33.61 6.04 -19.93
N LYS A 345 32.48 5.75 -20.61
CA LYS A 345 31.21 5.44 -19.92
C LYS A 345 31.29 4.14 -19.11
N ARG A 346 31.94 3.09 -19.64
CA ARG A 346 32.17 1.82 -18.93
C ARG A 346 33.08 2.00 -17.71
N GLU A 347 34.14 2.81 -17.83
CA GLU A 347 35.01 3.13 -16.69
C GLU A 347 34.29 3.90 -15.58
N ARG A 348 33.45 4.89 -15.94
CA ARG A 348 32.63 5.62 -14.97
C ARG A 348 31.64 4.70 -14.24
N LEU A 349 31.02 3.77 -14.96
CA LEU A 349 30.12 2.76 -14.37
C LEU A 349 30.89 1.78 -13.46
N GLY A 350 32.07 1.32 -13.87
CA GLY A 350 32.94 0.48 -13.03
C GLY A 350 33.36 1.17 -11.73
N LYS A 351 33.80 2.44 -11.80
CA LYS A 351 34.15 3.24 -10.61
C LYS A 351 32.95 3.44 -9.67
N LYS A 352 31.75 3.66 -10.20
CA LYS A 352 30.51 3.73 -9.38
C LYS A 352 30.23 2.41 -8.67
N LYS A 353 30.39 1.27 -9.36
CA LYS A 353 30.18 -0.07 -8.78
C LYS A 353 31.18 -0.40 -7.66
N ILE A 354 32.45 0.01 -7.80
CA ILE A 354 33.47 -0.17 -6.76
C ILE A 354 33.18 0.71 -5.53
N ARG A 355 32.76 1.97 -5.72
CA ARG A 355 32.36 2.85 -4.60
C ARG A 355 31.16 2.30 -3.83
N ALA A 356 30.15 1.78 -4.53
CA ALA A 356 29.02 1.13 -3.91
C ALA A 356 29.47 -0.08 -3.06
N LYS A 357 30.31 -0.97 -3.61
CA LYS A 357 30.84 -2.12 -2.84
C LYS A 357 31.60 -1.70 -1.57
N ARG A 358 32.43 -0.65 -1.62
CA ARG A 358 33.13 -0.14 -0.42
C ARG A 358 32.18 0.43 0.63
N GLN A 359 31.06 1.01 0.22
CA GLN A 359 30.04 1.47 1.17
C GLN A 359 29.35 0.30 1.86
N TYR A 360 29.06 -0.80 1.14
CA TYR A 360 28.49 -2.00 1.74
C TYR A 360 29.44 -2.70 2.73
N SER A 361 30.73 -2.86 2.41
CA SER A 361 31.69 -3.47 3.36
C SER A 361 31.88 -2.64 4.64
N LYS A 362 31.82 -1.30 4.55
CA LYS A 362 31.86 -0.45 5.75
C LYS A 362 30.61 -0.60 6.63
N LEU A 363 29.46 -0.93 6.04
CA LEU A 363 28.23 -1.19 6.78
C LEU A 363 28.28 -2.57 7.47
N GLU A 364 28.89 -3.57 6.85
CA GLU A 364 29.11 -4.89 7.48
C GLU A 364 30.10 -4.81 8.65
N GLU A 365 31.22 -4.07 8.52
CA GLU A 365 32.17 -3.87 9.63
C GLU A 365 31.55 -3.07 10.80
N ALA A 366 30.68 -2.10 10.51
CA ALA A 366 29.94 -1.37 11.54
C ALA A 366 28.89 -2.23 12.26
N SER A 367 28.41 -3.30 11.62
CA SER A 367 27.42 -4.22 12.21
C SER A 367 28.07 -5.33 13.04
N GLY A 368 29.34 -5.69 12.79
CA GLY A 368 30.01 -6.81 13.46
C GLY A 368 30.61 -6.52 14.84
N ASN A 369 30.72 -5.26 15.26
CA ASN A 369 31.41 -4.89 16.51
C ASN A 369 30.51 -4.76 17.75
N ASN A 370 29.22 -5.08 17.68
CA ASN A 370 28.29 -4.95 18.80
C ASN A 370 27.94 -6.26 19.52
N GLU A 371 28.66 -7.37 19.27
CA GLU A 371 28.28 -8.69 19.80
C GLU A 371 29.16 -9.24 20.95
N THR A 372 30.00 -8.41 21.59
CA THR A 372 30.89 -8.89 22.68
C THR A 372 30.89 -8.05 23.96
N GLU A 373 29.73 -7.59 24.44
CA GLU A 373 29.64 -7.10 25.83
C GLU A 373 28.30 -7.46 26.48
N GLY A 374 28.19 -8.69 26.96
CA GLY A 374 27.02 -9.21 27.67
C GLY A 374 27.41 -10.31 28.65
N ARG A 375 28.39 -10.03 29.53
CA ARG A 375 28.81 -10.96 30.58
C ARG A 375 27.82 -10.89 31.74
N VAL A 376 27.06 -11.96 31.89
CA VAL A 376 26.09 -12.24 32.96
C VAL A 376 26.75 -12.10 34.34
N ALA A 377 26.24 -11.16 35.15
CA ALA A 377 26.52 -11.09 36.58
C ALA A 377 25.38 -11.80 37.33
N THR A 378 25.67 -13.01 37.78
CA THR A 378 24.79 -13.80 38.65
C THR A 378 24.96 -13.31 40.09
N THR A 379 23.95 -12.68 40.66
CA THR A 379 23.91 -12.33 42.10
C THR A 379 23.30 -13.50 42.89
N PRO A 380 23.93 -13.98 43.98
CA PRO A 380 23.42 -15.09 44.78
C PRO A 380 22.33 -14.63 45.76
N LEU A 381 21.29 -15.46 45.89
CA LEU A 381 20.23 -15.39 46.91
C LEU A 381 20.80 -15.74 48.29
N ALA A 382 20.50 -14.91 49.28
CA ALA A 382 20.80 -15.14 50.70
C ALA A 382 19.70 -16.00 51.37
N PRO A 383 20.04 -16.80 52.40
CA PRO A 383 19.10 -17.66 53.12
C PRO A 383 18.36 -16.90 54.23
N GLY A 384 17.17 -17.41 54.57
CA GLY A 384 16.22 -16.75 55.48
C GLY A 384 16.57 -16.77 56.97
N SER A 385 15.68 -16.15 57.74
CA SER A 385 15.57 -16.35 59.19
C SER A 385 14.09 -16.39 59.57
N GLY A 386 13.69 -17.49 60.20
CA GLY A 386 12.43 -17.58 60.94
C GLY A 386 12.49 -16.78 62.24
N GLY A 387 11.31 -16.55 62.81
CA GLY A 387 11.13 -15.94 64.12
C GLY A 387 9.68 -16.07 64.57
N GLU A 388 9.43 -17.10 65.37
CA GLU A 388 8.22 -17.31 66.19
C GLU A 388 8.11 -16.32 67.36
N SER A 389 6.91 -16.28 67.95
CA SER A 389 6.54 -15.89 69.33
C SER A 389 6.34 -14.40 69.66
N SER A 390 5.08 -13.97 69.78
CA SER A 390 4.29 -13.98 71.03
C SER A 390 2.89 -13.41 70.81
#